data_AF-A0A8H9FVM0-F1
#
_entry.id   AF-A0A8H9FVM0-F1
#
_cell.length_a   1.000
_cell.length_b   1.000
_cell.length_c   1.000
_cell.angle_alpha   90.00
_cell.angle_beta   90.00
_cell.angle_gamma   90.00
#
_symmetry.space_group_name_H-M   'P 1'
#
loop_
_entity.id
_entity.type
_entity.pdbx_description
1 polymer ?
#
loop_
_entity_poly.entity_id
_entity_poly.type
_entity_poly.pdbx_seq_one_letter_code
_entity_poly.pdbx_strand_id
1 'polypeptide(L)'
;MRLTALVAGQVAGNAPQLDAALLRRATADLETMTARVDAIVGEPQRGVLEPTTSAIEDTNTETWAWDRRLRAELLRVRWLTGQGTPPPVGDMVAAWHESVDAFERYGHPYETARSRARFAAVLRASGDVAGARREADLAREVATRLGAGPLLRELDALESAPATATDDPYALTPREQEVLELVARGLSNGQVGAQLFISTKTASVHVSRILAKLGASSRTEAAALARERGLVP
;
A
#
# COMPACT_ATOMS: atom_id res chain seq x y z
N MET A 1 10.18 9.03 -15.13
CA MET A 1 9.38 8.08 -14.32
C MET A 1 10.24 7.10 -13.56
N ARG A 2 10.90 6.13 -14.23
CA ARG A 2 11.76 5.14 -13.56
C ARG A 2 12.77 5.73 -12.57
N LEU A 3 13.57 6.72 -13.00
CA LEU A 3 14.55 7.36 -12.10
C LEU A 3 13.88 8.00 -10.88
N THR A 4 12.77 8.73 -11.09
CA THR A 4 12.00 9.33 -9.99
C THR A 4 11.47 8.28 -9.02
N ALA A 5 10.95 7.15 -9.52
CA ALA A 5 10.47 6.05 -8.68
C ALA A 5 11.61 5.42 -7.85
N LEU A 6 12.79 5.24 -8.47
CA LEU A 6 13.96 4.71 -7.77
C LEU A 6 14.47 5.68 -6.69
N VAL A 7 14.52 6.98 -6.98
CA VAL A 7 14.90 8.00 -5.99
C VAL A 7 13.89 8.04 -4.86
N ALA A 8 12.58 8.00 -5.16
CA ALA A 8 11.53 7.96 -4.15
C ALA A 8 11.69 6.76 -3.21
N GLY A 9 11.93 5.57 -3.78
CA GLY A 9 12.19 4.37 -3.00
C GLY A 9 13.47 4.42 -2.17
N GLN A 10 14.51 5.11 -2.66
CA GLN A 10 15.74 5.30 -1.90
C GLN A 10 15.54 6.27 -0.73
N VAL A 11 14.83 7.38 -0.94
CA VAL A 11 14.46 8.31 0.13
C VAL A 11 13.62 7.58 1.18
N ALA A 12 12.60 6.82 0.78
CA ALA A 12 11.76 6.05 1.69
C ALA A 12 12.51 4.93 2.42
N GLY A 13 13.55 4.35 1.81
CA GLY A 13 14.39 3.32 2.43
C GLY A 13 15.33 3.90 3.49
N ASN A 14 15.82 5.13 3.29
CA ASN A 14 16.77 5.78 4.18
C ASN A 14 16.11 6.72 5.19
N ALA A 15 14.81 7.02 5.06
CA ALA A 15 14.09 7.96 5.92
C ALA A 15 14.37 7.81 7.43
N PRO A 16 14.45 6.61 8.04
CA PRO A 16 14.78 6.46 9.46
C PRO A 16 16.19 6.93 9.86
N GLN A 17 17.10 7.09 8.90
CA GLN A 17 18.50 7.48 9.10
C GLN A 17 18.77 8.94 8.73
N LEU A 18 17.83 9.61 8.05
CA LEU A 18 17.97 10.99 7.60
C LEU A 18 17.48 11.96 8.68
N ASP A 19 18.16 13.09 8.81
CA ASP A 19 17.65 14.18 9.65
C ASP A 19 16.41 14.84 9.03
N ALA A 20 15.63 15.54 9.85
CA ALA A 20 14.37 16.14 9.44
C ALA A 20 14.53 17.23 8.36
N ALA A 21 15.66 17.93 8.29
CA ALA A 21 15.89 18.97 7.28
C ALA A 21 16.20 18.35 5.91
N LEU A 22 17.05 17.32 5.89
CA LEU A 22 17.37 16.55 4.71
C LEU A 22 16.16 15.79 4.16
N LEU A 23 15.35 15.19 5.05
CA LEU A 23 14.12 14.49 4.69
C LEU A 23 13.08 15.44 4.06
N ARG A 24 12.91 16.65 4.61
CA ARG A 24 12.07 17.71 4.03
C ARG A 24 12.52 18.09 2.63
N ARG A 25 13.83 18.33 2.46
CA ARG A 25 14.38 18.71 1.17
C ARG A 25 14.24 17.61 0.13
N ALA A 26 14.55 16.37 0.49
CA ALA A 26 14.37 15.22 -0.39
C ALA A 26 12.90 15.04 -0.81
N THR A 27 11.95 15.27 0.10
CA THR A 27 10.51 15.22 -0.21
C THR A 27 10.11 16.32 -1.20
N ALA A 28 10.56 17.56 -0.99
CA ALA A 28 10.29 18.68 -1.91
C ALA A 28 10.92 18.47 -3.31
N ASP A 29 12.13 17.91 -3.37
CA ASP A 29 12.79 17.57 -4.63
C ASP A 29 12.00 16.47 -5.37
N LEU A 30 11.48 15.46 -4.65
CA LEU A 30 10.61 14.41 -5.22
C LEU A 30 9.29 14.96 -5.75
N GLU A 31 8.66 15.89 -5.04
CA GLU A 31 7.44 16.57 -5.50
C GLU A 31 7.70 17.33 -6.80
N THR A 32 8.82 18.06 -6.88
CA THR A 32 9.24 18.79 -8.08
C THR A 32 9.50 17.84 -9.26
N MET A 33 10.20 16.73 -9.03
CA MET A 33 10.46 15.71 -10.05
C MET A 33 9.17 15.03 -10.53
N THR A 34 8.22 14.81 -9.62
CA THR A 34 6.91 14.21 -9.94
C THR A 34 6.06 15.16 -10.76
N ALA A 35 5.98 16.44 -10.39
CA ALA A 35 5.26 17.46 -11.16
C ALA A 35 5.81 17.59 -12.60
N ARG A 36 7.14 17.48 -12.77
CA ARG A 36 7.77 17.43 -14.09
C ARG A 36 7.38 16.19 -14.89
N VAL A 37 7.33 15.02 -14.24
CA VAL A 37 6.86 13.78 -14.87
C VAL A 37 5.41 13.93 -15.30
N ASP A 38 4.53 14.44 -14.44
CA ASP A 38 3.11 14.62 -14.73
C ASP A 38 2.90 15.62 -15.88
N ALA A 39 3.72 16.67 -15.99
CA ALA A 39 3.68 17.59 -17.13
C ALA A 39 4.09 16.91 -18.45
N ILE A 40 5.06 16.00 -18.44
CA ILE A 40 5.53 15.28 -19.64
C ILE A 40 4.53 14.20 -20.06
N VAL A 41 3.97 13.48 -19.09
CA VAL A 41 3.02 12.39 -19.33
C VAL A 41 1.61 12.93 -19.61
N GLY A 42 1.27 14.11 -19.08
CA GLY A 42 -0.01 14.78 -19.20
C GLY A 42 -0.17 15.73 -20.39
N GLU A 43 0.85 15.93 -21.25
CA GLU A 43 0.63 16.61 -22.53
C GLU A 43 -0.10 15.66 -23.51
N PRO A 44 -1.35 15.95 -23.91
CA PRO A 44 -1.96 15.24 -25.00
C PRO A 44 -1.12 15.53 -26.25
N GLN A 45 -0.67 14.48 -26.95
CA GLN A 45 -0.18 14.65 -28.31
C GLN A 45 -1.25 15.44 -29.08
N ARG A 46 -0.88 16.63 -29.59
CA ARG A 46 -1.79 17.51 -30.35
C ARG A 46 -2.61 16.68 -31.34
N GLY A 47 -3.89 16.46 -31.04
CA GLY A 47 -4.85 15.82 -31.94
C GLY A 47 -5.61 14.59 -31.43
N VAL A 48 -5.37 14.09 -30.21
CA VAL A 48 -6.14 12.95 -29.67
C VAL A 48 -6.86 13.35 -28.37
N LEU A 49 -8.13 12.94 -28.25
CA LEU A 49 -9.05 13.18 -27.15
C LEU A 49 -8.44 12.79 -25.78
N GLU A 50 -8.74 13.60 -24.76
CA GLU A 50 -8.50 13.43 -23.31
C GLU A 50 -7.91 12.06 -22.90
N PRO A 51 -6.68 12.01 -22.33
CA PRO A 51 -6.12 10.75 -21.86
C PRO A 51 -6.83 10.32 -20.57
N THR A 52 -7.86 9.50 -20.72
CA THR A 52 -8.30 8.63 -19.62
C THR A 52 -7.13 7.73 -19.22
N THR A 53 -7.04 7.32 -17.95
CA THR A 53 -5.97 6.47 -17.39
C THR A 53 -5.70 5.19 -18.23
N SER A 54 -6.68 4.77 -19.03
CA SER A 54 -6.63 3.73 -20.07
C SER A 54 -5.56 3.93 -21.14
N ALA A 55 -5.21 5.17 -21.54
CA ALA A 55 -4.38 5.41 -22.73
C ALA A 55 -2.88 5.03 -22.54
N ILE A 56 -2.33 5.13 -21.33
CA ILE A 56 -0.92 4.79 -21.05
C ILE A 56 -0.75 3.27 -20.88
N GLU A 57 -1.73 2.62 -20.24
CA GLU A 57 -1.75 1.17 -20.04
C GLU A 57 -1.73 0.41 -21.37
N ASP A 58 -2.37 0.97 -22.40
CA ASP A 58 -2.44 0.40 -23.75
C ASP A 58 -1.24 0.75 -24.65
N THR A 59 -0.44 1.78 -24.30
CA THR A 59 0.62 2.30 -25.19
C THR A 59 2.04 1.92 -24.73
N ASN A 60 2.29 1.84 -23.41
CA ASN A 60 3.60 1.44 -22.88
C ASN A 60 3.51 0.84 -21.46
N THR A 61 3.55 -0.49 -21.37
CA THR A 61 3.46 -1.25 -20.11
C THR A 61 4.61 -0.97 -19.15
N GLU A 62 5.82 -0.63 -19.64
CA GLU A 62 6.94 -0.23 -18.79
C GLU A 62 6.64 1.10 -18.09
N THR A 63 6.24 2.11 -18.88
CA THR A 63 5.94 3.45 -18.39
C THR A 63 4.83 3.40 -17.34
N TRP A 64 3.78 2.64 -17.60
CA TRP A 64 2.69 2.43 -16.66
C TRP A 64 3.15 1.73 -15.37
N ALA A 65 3.95 0.66 -15.46
CA ALA A 65 4.47 -0.02 -14.27
C ALA A 65 5.31 0.90 -13.38
N TRP A 66 6.17 1.72 -13.98
CA TRP A 66 6.95 2.71 -13.24
C TRP A 66 6.12 3.89 -12.72
N ASP A 67 4.98 4.24 -13.34
CA ASP A 67 4.01 5.19 -12.78
C ASP A 67 3.43 4.65 -11.48
N ARG A 68 2.82 3.46 -11.54
CA ARG A 68 2.20 2.80 -10.37
C ARG A 68 3.19 2.67 -9.23
N ARG A 69 4.43 2.30 -9.56
CA ARG A 69 5.54 2.22 -8.59
C ARG A 69 5.88 3.56 -7.96
N LEU A 70 5.94 4.64 -8.74
CA LEU A 70 6.20 5.99 -8.23
C LEU A 70 5.08 6.45 -7.29
N ARG A 71 3.81 6.29 -7.68
CA ARG A 71 2.66 6.67 -6.84
C ARG A 71 2.69 5.95 -5.48
N ALA A 72 3.00 4.65 -5.49
CA ALA A 72 3.14 3.86 -4.27
C ALA A 72 4.29 4.35 -3.36
N GLU A 73 5.45 4.71 -3.91
CA GLU A 73 6.55 5.28 -3.12
C GLU A 73 6.21 6.65 -2.54
N LEU A 74 5.53 7.51 -3.29
CA LEU A 74 5.17 8.85 -2.79
C LEU A 74 4.26 8.75 -1.56
N LEU A 75 3.30 7.81 -1.56
CA LEU A 75 2.48 7.52 -0.39
C LEU A 75 3.33 6.98 0.77
N ARG A 76 4.26 6.06 0.49
CA ARG A 76 5.17 5.51 1.50
C ARG A 76 6.09 6.58 2.11
N VAL A 77 6.64 7.49 1.30
CA VAL A 77 7.43 8.63 1.76
C VAL A 77 6.58 9.45 2.72
N ARG A 78 5.39 9.90 2.30
CA ARG A 78 4.49 10.68 3.17
C ARG A 78 4.16 9.98 4.48
N TRP A 79 3.91 8.67 4.44
CA TRP A 79 3.65 7.88 5.63
C TRP A 79 4.85 7.85 6.60
N LEU A 80 6.06 7.65 6.09
CA LEU A 80 7.28 7.57 6.91
C LEU A 80 7.76 8.92 7.43
N THR A 81 7.54 10.00 6.68
CA THR A 81 8.01 11.34 7.06
C THR A 81 7.06 12.07 8.01
N GLY A 82 5.79 11.63 8.09
CA GLY A 82 4.76 12.28 8.89
C GLY A 82 4.45 13.72 8.43
N GLN A 83 4.85 14.08 7.20
CA GLN A 83 4.58 15.41 6.66
C GLN A 83 3.16 15.47 6.05
N GLY A 84 2.35 16.40 6.56
CA GLY A 84 0.96 16.58 6.15
C GLY A 84 0.03 15.51 6.71
N THR A 85 -1.18 15.43 6.17
CA THR A 85 -2.13 14.39 6.55
C THR A 85 -1.60 13.01 6.11
N PRO A 86 -1.48 12.03 7.03
CA PRO A 86 -1.07 10.68 6.69
C PRO A 86 -2.00 10.10 5.61
N PRO A 87 -1.46 9.38 4.61
CA PRO A 87 -2.30 8.74 3.62
C PRO A 87 -3.18 7.65 4.29
N PRO A 88 -4.44 7.50 3.88
CA PRO A 88 -5.26 6.36 4.27
C PRO A 88 -4.53 5.04 3.98
N VAL A 89 -4.68 4.06 4.86
CA VAL A 89 -3.99 2.77 4.72
C VAL A 89 -4.52 2.01 3.50
N GLY A 90 -5.81 2.14 3.19
CA GLY A 90 -6.46 1.62 2.00
C GLY A 90 -5.83 2.14 0.72
N ASP A 91 -5.50 3.43 0.65
CA ASP A 91 -4.84 4.04 -0.51
C ASP A 91 -3.43 3.49 -0.69
N MET A 92 -2.69 3.29 0.41
CA MET A 92 -1.38 2.66 0.36
C MET A 92 -1.49 1.20 -0.13
N VAL A 93 -2.42 0.43 0.42
CA VAL A 93 -2.67 -0.95 0.03
C VAL A 93 -3.02 -1.04 -1.47
N ALA A 94 -3.93 -0.20 -1.94
CA ALA A 94 -4.33 -0.12 -3.33
C ALA A 94 -3.15 0.22 -4.25
N ALA A 95 -2.38 1.26 -3.93
CA ALA A 95 -1.25 1.69 -4.75
C ALA A 95 -0.14 0.61 -4.85
N TRP A 96 0.14 -0.11 -3.76
CA TRP A 96 1.12 -1.21 -3.78
C TRP A 96 0.59 -2.44 -4.52
N HIS A 97 -0.69 -2.75 -4.41
CA HIS A 97 -1.34 -3.79 -5.23
C HIS A 97 -1.24 -3.46 -6.72
N GLU A 98 -1.65 -2.25 -7.13
CA GLU A 98 -1.55 -1.79 -8.51
C GLU A 98 -0.10 -1.81 -9.03
N SER A 99 0.89 -1.50 -8.19
CA SER A 99 2.30 -1.60 -8.57
C SER A 99 2.73 -3.05 -8.82
N VAL A 100 2.26 -4.01 -8.02
CA VAL A 100 2.55 -5.43 -8.23
C VAL A 100 1.92 -5.89 -9.55
N ASP A 101 0.62 -5.65 -9.73
CA ASP A 101 -0.12 -6.02 -10.94
C ASP A 101 0.54 -5.46 -12.20
N ALA A 102 0.95 -4.19 -12.15
CA ALA A 102 1.57 -3.53 -13.30
C ALA A 102 2.92 -4.15 -13.68
N PHE A 103 3.75 -4.51 -12.70
CA PHE A 103 5.03 -5.19 -12.98
C PHE A 103 4.86 -6.65 -13.39
N GLU A 104 3.81 -7.33 -12.94
CA GLU A 104 3.45 -8.66 -13.47
C GLU A 104 3.05 -8.60 -14.93
N ARG A 105 2.21 -7.62 -15.31
CA ARG A 105 1.81 -7.41 -16.70
C ARG A 105 2.97 -6.96 -17.59
N TYR A 106 3.86 -6.12 -17.06
CA TYR A 106 5.09 -5.72 -17.77
C TYR A 106 6.10 -6.87 -17.89
N GLY A 107 6.10 -7.83 -16.96
CA GLY A 107 7.00 -8.97 -16.97
C GLY A 107 8.41 -8.65 -16.48
N HIS A 108 8.55 -7.89 -15.39
CA HIS A 108 9.84 -7.55 -14.78
C HIS A 108 10.01 -8.24 -13.40
N PRO A 109 10.49 -9.50 -13.35
CA PRO A 109 10.38 -10.35 -12.15
C PRO A 109 11.02 -9.75 -10.89
N TYR A 110 12.16 -9.08 -11.04
CA TYR A 110 12.84 -8.45 -9.90
C TYR A 110 12.03 -7.32 -9.28
N GLU A 111 11.38 -6.48 -10.10
CA GLU A 111 10.59 -5.35 -9.58
C GLU A 111 9.22 -5.82 -9.08
N THR A 112 8.63 -6.85 -9.68
CA THR A 112 7.49 -7.56 -9.08
C THR A 112 7.82 -8.03 -7.66
N ALA A 113 8.93 -8.75 -7.48
CA ALA A 113 9.34 -9.26 -6.17
C ALA A 113 9.60 -8.13 -5.17
N ARG A 114 10.25 -7.05 -5.62
CA ARG A 114 10.52 -5.88 -4.78
C ARG A 114 9.24 -5.14 -4.39
N SER A 115 8.30 -4.95 -5.32
CA SER A 115 6.98 -4.38 -5.03
C SER A 115 6.19 -5.25 -4.06
N ARG A 116 6.20 -6.58 -4.22
CA ARG A 116 5.57 -7.52 -3.28
C ARG A 116 6.18 -7.44 -1.88
N ALA A 117 7.50 -7.35 -1.75
CA ALA A 117 8.16 -7.16 -0.46
C ALA A 117 7.77 -5.85 0.24
N ARG A 118 7.62 -4.76 -0.54
CA ARG A 118 7.15 -3.47 -0.01
C ARG A 118 5.67 -3.50 0.33
N PHE A 119 4.85 -4.18 -0.47
CA PHE A 119 3.44 -4.39 -0.20
C PHE A 119 3.23 -5.19 1.10
N ALA A 120 4.03 -6.24 1.30
CA ALA A 120 4.03 -7.03 2.54
C ALA A 120 4.28 -6.15 3.78
N ALA A 121 5.18 -5.17 3.68
CA ALA A 121 5.43 -4.21 4.77
C ALA A 121 4.21 -3.38 5.11
N VAL A 122 3.51 -2.88 4.09
CA VAL A 122 2.30 -2.07 4.26
C VAL A 122 1.16 -2.91 4.84
N LEU A 123 0.95 -4.13 4.35
CA LEU A 123 -0.04 -5.06 4.90
C LEU A 123 0.26 -5.42 6.36
N ARG A 124 1.53 -5.57 6.72
CA ARG A 124 1.91 -5.87 8.10
C ARG A 124 1.64 -4.68 9.02
N ALA A 125 2.03 -3.48 8.59
CA ALA A 125 1.79 -2.24 9.33
C ALA A 125 0.29 -1.91 9.47
N SER A 126 -0.53 -2.35 8.51
CA SER A 126 -1.99 -2.23 8.59
C SER A 126 -2.63 -3.27 9.51
N GLY A 127 -1.92 -4.35 9.86
CA GLY A 127 -2.44 -5.45 10.69
C GLY A 127 -2.93 -6.67 9.90
N ASP A 128 -2.88 -6.65 8.57
CA ASP A 128 -3.07 -7.84 7.73
C ASP A 128 -1.81 -8.71 7.68
N VAL A 129 -1.50 -9.33 8.82
CA VAL A 129 -0.36 -10.24 8.97
C VAL A 129 -0.41 -11.42 7.99
N ALA A 130 -1.62 -11.91 7.69
CA ALA A 130 -1.79 -13.04 6.78
C ALA A 130 -1.51 -12.62 5.32
N GLY A 131 -1.98 -11.45 4.89
CA GLY A 131 -1.65 -10.87 3.59
C GLY A 131 -0.18 -10.57 3.46
N ALA A 132 0.41 -9.94 4.48
CA ALA A 132 1.84 -9.65 4.53
C ALA A 132 2.69 -10.90 4.31
N ARG A 133 2.36 -12.00 5.01
CA ARG A 133 3.08 -13.26 4.86
C ARG A 133 2.98 -13.83 3.45
N ARG A 134 1.78 -13.84 2.84
CA ARG A 134 1.61 -14.33 1.47
C ARG A 134 2.45 -13.54 0.46
N GLU A 135 2.42 -12.21 0.55
CA GLU A 135 3.20 -11.35 -0.33
C GLU A 135 4.71 -11.50 -0.13
N ALA A 136 5.16 -11.66 1.12
CA ALA A 136 6.55 -11.92 1.46
C ALA A 136 7.03 -13.28 0.91
N ASP A 137 6.22 -14.33 1.03
CA ASP A 137 6.55 -15.67 0.52
C ASP A 137 6.72 -15.66 -1.01
N LEU A 138 5.80 -15.00 -1.74
CA LEU A 138 5.88 -14.84 -3.20
C LEU A 138 7.12 -14.02 -3.62
N ALA A 139 7.41 -12.94 -2.90
CA ALA A 139 8.62 -12.15 -3.14
C ALA A 139 9.90 -12.98 -2.91
N ARG A 140 9.92 -13.80 -1.84
CA ARG A 140 11.04 -14.66 -1.46
C ARG A 140 11.33 -15.73 -2.50
N GLU A 141 10.30 -16.35 -3.07
CA GLU A 141 10.44 -17.35 -4.13
C GLU A 141 11.20 -16.75 -5.34
N VAL A 142 10.74 -15.60 -5.83
CA VAL A 142 11.36 -14.93 -6.98
C VAL A 142 12.76 -14.43 -6.62
N ALA A 143 12.96 -13.84 -5.44
CA ALA A 143 14.27 -13.37 -5.00
C ALA A 143 15.29 -14.51 -4.89
N THR A 144 14.87 -15.68 -4.42
CA THR A 144 15.71 -16.88 -4.33
C THR A 144 16.12 -17.36 -5.72
N ARG A 145 15.16 -17.48 -6.64
CA ARG A 145 15.42 -17.88 -8.04
C ARG A 145 16.40 -16.94 -8.74
N LEU A 146 16.33 -15.64 -8.44
CA LEU A 146 17.21 -14.62 -9.03
C LEU A 146 18.55 -14.45 -8.28
N GLY A 147 18.76 -15.12 -7.14
CA GLY A 147 19.94 -14.87 -6.29
C GLY A 147 20.00 -13.46 -5.70
N ALA A 148 18.85 -12.80 -5.53
CA ALA A 148 18.73 -11.42 -5.08
C ALA A 148 18.96 -11.28 -3.56
N GLY A 149 20.20 -11.51 -3.11
CA GLY A 149 20.58 -11.48 -1.69
C GLY A 149 20.17 -10.20 -0.92
N PRO A 150 20.28 -8.99 -1.48
CA PRO A 150 19.76 -7.79 -0.82
C PRO A 150 18.26 -7.85 -0.52
N LEU A 151 17.44 -8.33 -1.45
CA LEU A 151 15.99 -8.42 -1.28
C LEU A 151 15.60 -9.49 -0.25
N LEU A 152 16.32 -10.61 -0.21
CA LEU A 152 16.11 -11.63 0.83
C LEU A 152 16.38 -11.06 2.24
N ARG A 153 17.45 -10.30 2.43
CA ARG A 153 17.74 -9.63 3.71
C ARG A 153 16.66 -8.63 4.12
N GLU A 154 16.08 -7.91 3.17
CA GLU A 154 14.96 -7.01 3.44
C GLU A 154 13.72 -7.78 3.94
N LEU A 155 13.42 -8.93 3.33
CA LEU A 155 12.31 -9.80 3.75
C LEU A 155 12.55 -10.41 5.14
N ASP A 156 13.77 -10.82 5.46
CA ASP A 156 14.12 -11.35 6.78
C ASP A 156 13.98 -10.30 7.89
N ALA A 157 14.37 -9.05 7.61
CA ALA A 157 14.20 -7.94 8.54
C ALA A 157 12.71 -7.63 8.82
N LEU A 158 11.84 -7.82 7.82
CA LEU A 158 10.40 -7.61 7.93
C LEU A 158 9.72 -8.62 8.84
N GLU A 159 10.14 -9.88 8.78
CA GLU A 159 9.64 -10.96 9.63
C GLU A 159 10.08 -10.80 11.08
N SER A 160 11.30 -10.30 11.29
CA SER A 160 11.93 -10.15 12.61
C SER A 160 11.43 -8.93 13.39
N ALA A 161 10.87 -7.92 12.73
CA ALA A 161 10.36 -6.72 13.39
C ALA A 161 9.10 -7.04 14.21
N PRO A 162 8.96 -6.60 15.47
CA PRO A 162 7.68 -6.70 16.18
C PRO A 162 6.60 -5.96 15.39
N ALA A 163 5.43 -6.56 15.21
CA ALA A 163 4.29 -5.85 14.62
C ALA A 163 3.90 -4.77 15.63
N THR A 164 4.18 -3.51 15.34
CA THR A 164 3.76 -2.37 16.17
C THR A 164 2.24 -2.29 16.12
N ALA A 165 1.58 -3.05 16.99
CA ALA A 165 0.20 -2.84 17.36
C ALA A 165 0.19 -1.76 18.44
N THR A 166 -0.74 -0.82 18.32
CA THR A 166 -1.20 0.04 19.41
C THR A 166 -1.22 -0.73 20.74
N ASP A 167 -0.56 -0.19 21.78
CA ASP A 167 -0.41 -0.82 23.11
C ASP A 167 -1.75 -1.14 23.83
N ASP A 168 -2.89 -0.72 23.26
CA ASP A 168 -4.20 -1.21 23.67
C ASP A 168 -4.64 -2.38 22.78
N PRO A 169 -4.72 -3.61 23.31
CA PRO A 169 -5.18 -4.79 22.56
C PRO A 169 -6.64 -4.67 22.10
N TYR A 170 -7.43 -3.76 22.69
CA TYR A 170 -8.81 -3.48 22.30
C TYR A 170 -8.95 -2.35 21.29
N ALA A 171 -7.89 -1.57 21.04
CA ALA A 171 -7.91 -0.55 20.01
C ALA A 171 -8.00 -1.18 18.62
N LEU A 172 -8.88 -0.63 17.77
CA LEU A 172 -8.95 -1.00 16.37
C LEU A 172 -7.69 -0.50 15.66
N THR A 173 -7.06 -1.39 14.91
CA THR A 173 -5.99 -1.01 13.98
C THR A 173 -6.57 -0.16 12.85
N PRO A 174 -5.77 0.65 12.15
CA PRO A 174 -6.24 1.43 11.00
C PRO A 174 -6.97 0.59 9.96
N ARG A 175 -6.53 -0.65 9.72
CA ARG A 175 -7.19 -1.56 8.79
C ARG A 175 -8.53 -2.08 9.30
N GLU A 176 -8.60 -2.38 10.60
CA GLU A 176 -9.86 -2.77 11.22
C GLU A 176 -10.88 -1.63 11.19
N GLN A 177 -10.44 -0.37 11.26
CA GLN A 177 -11.27 0.80 11.06
C GLN A 177 -11.89 0.84 9.65
N GLU A 178 -11.07 0.70 8.60
CA GLU A 178 -11.55 0.66 7.21
C GLU A 178 -12.55 -0.48 6.97
N VAL A 179 -12.24 -1.67 7.50
CA VAL A 179 -13.14 -2.82 7.41
C VAL A 179 -14.45 -2.51 8.15
N LEU A 180 -14.39 -1.90 9.34
CA LEU A 180 -15.56 -1.54 10.12
C LEU A 180 -16.45 -0.53 9.38
N GLU A 181 -15.87 0.49 8.74
CA GLU A 181 -16.61 1.45 7.90
C GLU A 181 -17.36 0.76 6.74
N LEU A 182 -16.72 -0.19 6.07
CA LEU A 182 -17.35 -0.96 4.99
C LEU A 182 -18.46 -1.87 5.50
N VAL A 183 -18.23 -2.51 6.66
CA VAL A 183 -19.22 -3.37 7.31
C VAL A 183 -20.42 -2.55 7.78
N ALA A 184 -20.19 -1.34 8.31
CA ALA A 184 -21.23 -0.41 8.74
C ALA A 184 -22.09 0.10 7.57
N ARG A 185 -21.51 0.21 6.37
CA ARG A 185 -22.21 0.45 5.09
C ARG A 185 -22.94 -0.77 4.54
N GLY A 186 -22.86 -1.93 5.19
CA GLY A 186 -23.61 -3.14 4.82
C GLY A 186 -22.88 -4.08 3.84
N LEU A 187 -21.60 -3.87 3.53
CA LEU A 187 -20.89 -4.69 2.55
C LEU A 187 -20.60 -6.11 3.07
N SER A 188 -20.73 -7.12 2.20
CA SER A 188 -20.32 -8.51 2.49
C SER A 188 -18.80 -8.65 2.57
N ASN A 189 -18.29 -9.71 3.21
CA ASN A 189 -16.84 -9.97 3.26
C ASN A 189 -16.20 -10.08 1.87
N GLY A 190 -16.96 -10.54 0.86
CA GLY A 190 -16.52 -10.57 -0.53
C GLY A 190 -16.34 -9.17 -1.10
N GLN A 191 -17.32 -8.28 -0.89
CA GLN A 191 -17.25 -6.88 -1.32
C GLN A 191 -16.20 -6.08 -0.55
N VAL A 192 -16.06 -6.33 0.76
CA VAL A 192 -14.98 -5.77 1.59
C VAL A 192 -13.63 -6.20 1.02
N GLY A 193 -13.47 -7.50 0.73
CA GLY A 193 -12.27 -8.04 0.13
C GLY A 193 -11.93 -7.37 -1.21
N ALA A 194 -12.94 -7.18 -2.06
CA ALA A 194 -12.78 -6.49 -3.33
C ALA A 194 -12.36 -5.02 -3.17
N GLN A 195 -13.01 -4.26 -2.28
CA GLN A 195 -12.65 -2.85 -2.06
C GLN A 195 -11.27 -2.67 -1.43
N LEU A 196 -10.87 -3.61 -0.58
CA LEU A 196 -9.64 -3.52 0.18
C LEU A 196 -8.49 -4.33 -0.44
N PHE A 197 -8.69 -4.94 -1.61
CA PHE A 197 -7.71 -5.78 -2.30
C PHE A 197 -7.18 -6.93 -1.43
N ILE A 198 -8.08 -7.61 -0.70
CA ILE A 198 -7.77 -8.76 0.15
C ILE A 198 -8.74 -9.92 -0.11
N SER A 199 -8.32 -11.14 0.23
CA SER A 199 -9.20 -12.31 0.08
C SER A 199 -10.43 -12.20 0.99
N THR A 200 -11.55 -12.79 0.58
CA THR A 200 -12.76 -12.91 1.42
C THR A 200 -12.46 -13.56 2.77
N LYS A 201 -11.52 -14.52 2.80
CA LYS A 201 -11.05 -15.16 4.03
C LYS A 201 -10.33 -14.16 4.95
N THR A 202 -9.47 -13.32 4.40
CA THR A 202 -8.79 -12.25 5.15
C THR A 202 -9.78 -11.22 5.68
N ALA A 203 -10.72 -10.77 4.86
CA ALA A 203 -11.81 -9.89 5.30
C ALA A 203 -12.59 -10.51 6.46
N SER A 204 -12.91 -11.82 6.38
CA SER A 204 -13.57 -12.54 7.47
C SER A 204 -12.77 -12.53 8.77
N VAL A 205 -11.44 -12.72 8.69
CA VAL A 205 -10.56 -12.67 9.87
C VAL A 205 -10.57 -11.27 10.50
N HIS A 206 -10.50 -10.20 9.70
CA HIS A 206 -10.60 -8.83 10.20
C HIS A 206 -11.95 -8.58 10.87
N VAL A 207 -13.07 -8.99 10.24
CA VAL A 207 -14.40 -8.86 10.83
C VAL A 207 -14.47 -9.60 12.16
N SER A 208 -14.00 -10.84 12.26
CA SER A 208 -13.97 -11.57 13.53
C SER A 208 -13.18 -10.87 14.64
N ARG A 209 -12.03 -10.26 14.30
CA ARG A 209 -11.24 -9.48 15.27
C ARG A 209 -11.95 -8.20 15.70
N ILE A 210 -12.59 -7.50 14.78
CA ILE A 210 -13.40 -6.31 15.06
C ILE A 210 -14.55 -6.65 16.01
N LEU A 211 -15.28 -7.74 15.74
CA LEU A 211 -16.35 -8.21 16.62
C LEU A 211 -15.82 -8.45 18.04
N ALA A 212 -14.69 -9.15 18.17
CA ALA A 212 -14.05 -9.41 19.46
C ALA A 212 -13.62 -8.12 20.18
N LYS A 213 -13.00 -7.17 19.47
CA LYS A 213 -12.54 -5.89 20.03
C LYS A 213 -13.69 -4.96 20.43
N LEU A 214 -14.78 -4.94 19.67
CA LEU A 214 -15.96 -4.14 19.99
C LEU A 214 -16.86 -4.78 21.06
N GLY A 215 -16.67 -6.08 21.33
CA GLY A 215 -17.55 -6.88 22.19
C GLY A 215 -18.89 -7.21 21.51
N ALA A 216 -18.93 -7.24 20.19
CA ALA A 216 -20.13 -7.48 19.41
C ALA A 216 -20.30 -8.97 19.07
N SER A 217 -21.52 -9.48 19.21
CA SER A 217 -21.91 -10.84 18.83
C SER A 217 -22.26 -10.97 17.34
N SER A 218 -22.56 -9.86 16.67
CA SER A 218 -22.93 -9.85 15.25
C SER A 218 -22.38 -8.63 14.50
N ARG A 219 -22.30 -8.76 13.17
CA ARG A 219 -21.91 -7.64 12.29
C ARG A 219 -22.83 -6.42 12.42
N THR A 220 -24.12 -6.67 12.64
CA THR A 220 -25.14 -5.62 12.77
C THR A 220 -24.96 -4.88 14.09
N GLU A 221 -24.67 -5.62 15.15
CA GLU A 221 -24.34 -5.06 16.47
C GLU A 221 -23.03 -4.27 16.42
N ALA A 222 -22.00 -4.78 15.76
CA ALA A 222 -20.75 -4.04 15.58
C ALA A 222 -20.97 -2.72 14.81
N ALA A 223 -21.79 -2.72 13.76
CA ALA A 223 -22.13 -1.50 13.04
C ALA A 223 -22.92 -0.50 13.90
N ALA A 224 -23.80 -1.00 14.79
CA ALA A 224 -24.53 -0.15 15.73
C ALA A 224 -23.59 0.47 16.77
N LEU A 225 -22.74 -0.34 17.41
CA LEU A 225 -21.73 0.12 18.37
C LEU A 225 -20.74 1.10 17.74
N ALA A 226 -20.36 0.89 16.48
CA ALA A 226 -19.47 1.78 15.77
C ALA A 226 -20.08 3.17 15.58
N ARG A 227 -21.37 3.26 15.23
CA ARG A 227 -22.09 4.53 15.13
C ARG A 227 -22.28 5.20 16.49
N GLU A 228 -22.66 4.43 17.51
CA GLU A 228 -22.84 4.92 18.88
C GLU A 228 -21.55 5.52 19.46
N ARG A 229 -20.41 4.87 19.19
CA ARG A 229 -19.08 5.31 19.63
C ARG A 229 -18.43 6.34 18.71
N GLY A 230 -19.10 6.76 17.64
CA GLY A 230 -18.56 7.72 16.67
C GLY A 230 -17.32 7.22 15.91
N LEU A 231 -17.15 5.90 15.78
CA LEU A 231 -16.05 5.27 15.06
C LEU A 231 -16.28 5.28 13.54
N VAL A 232 -17.53 5.36 13.11
CA VAL A 232 -17.91 5.45 11.71
C VAL A 232 -18.94 6.56 11.52
N PRO A 233 -19.02 7.19 10.32
CA PRO A 233 -19.99 8.23 10.02
C PRO A 233 -21.46 7.78 10.13
#